data_AF-A0A3Q3M0T3-F1
#
_entry.id   AF-A0A3Q3M0T3-F1
#
_cell.length_a   1.000
_cell.length_b   1.000
_cell.length_c   1.000
_cell.angle_alpha   90.00
_cell.angle_beta   90.00
_cell.angle_gamma   90.00
#
_symmetry.space_group_name_H-M   'P 1'
#
loop_
_entity.id
_entity.type
_entity.pdbx_description
1 polymer ?
#
loop_
_entity_poly.entity_id
_entity_poly.type
_entity_poly.pdbx_seq_one_letter_code
_entity_poly.pdbx_strand_id
1 'polypeptide(L)'
;MLLEKFVMVKFLQDTVVDPADTEWFGFLKTGQAKEMETLQESVLYKEDRLGLAAMDKAGKLVFLASEGDHLQFTREWFNANLLPLLR
;
A
#
# COMPACT_ATOMS: atom_id res chain seq x y z
N MET A 1 14.41 15.72 8.72
CA MET A 1 14.56 14.28 8.42
C MET A 1 13.76 13.97 7.17
N LEU A 2 14.29 13.16 6.27
CA LEU A 2 13.59 12.67 5.07
C LEU A 2 13.09 11.26 5.33
N LEU A 3 11.99 10.86 4.70
CA LEU A 3 11.43 9.51 4.83
C LEU A 3 12.34 8.47 4.13
N GLU A 4 12.72 7.42 4.86
CA GLU A 4 13.58 6.34 4.34
C GLU A 4 12.79 5.27 3.60
N LYS A 5 11.71 4.78 4.22
CA LYS A 5 10.79 3.80 3.66
C LYS A 5 9.35 4.23 3.92
N PHE A 6 8.48 4.02 2.95
CA PHE A 6 7.04 4.08 3.11
C PHE A 6 6.46 2.69 2.88
N VAL A 7 6.02 2.07 3.97
CA VAL A 7 5.62 0.67 4.01
C VAL A 7 4.10 0.60 4.08
N MET A 8 3.50 -0.09 3.12
CA MET A 8 2.05 -0.26 2.99
C MET A 8 1.74 -1.75 3.11
N VAL A 9 0.86 -2.09 4.06
CA VAL A 9 0.44 -3.47 4.32
C VAL A 9 -1.00 -3.62 3.84
N LYS A 10 -1.26 -4.60 2.97
CA LYS A 10 -2.60 -4.97 2.50
C LYS A 10 -3.08 -6.27 3.16
N PHE A 11 -4.31 -6.31 3.64
CA PHE A 11 -4.97 -7.52 4.15
C PHE A 11 -5.75 -8.19 3.03
N LEU A 12 -5.41 -9.45 2.71
CA LEU A 12 -5.92 -10.11 1.51
C LEU A 12 -7.38 -10.57 1.62
N GLN A 13 -7.94 -10.60 2.84
CA GLN A 13 -9.35 -10.89 3.09
C GLN A 13 -10.04 -9.78 3.88
N ASP A 14 -9.61 -8.53 3.71
CA ASP A 14 -10.19 -7.38 4.40
C ASP A 14 -11.68 -7.22 4.08
N THR A 15 -12.52 -7.21 5.12
CA THR A 15 -13.98 -7.00 5.04
C THR A 15 -14.42 -5.64 5.57
N VAL A 16 -13.48 -4.79 6.00
CA VAL A 16 -13.71 -3.48 6.62
C VAL A 16 -13.38 -2.35 5.66
N VAL A 17 -12.29 -2.47 4.90
CA VAL A 17 -11.82 -1.44 3.97
C VAL A 17 -12.39 -1.68 2.57
N ASP A 18 -13.16 -0.72 2.08
CA ASP A 18 -13.78 -0.77 0.76
C ASP A 18 -13.37 0.46 -0.10
N PRO A 19 -12.60 0.29 -1.19
CA PRO A 19 -11.97 -0.96 -1.64
C PRO A 19 -10.64 -1.25 -0.91
N ALA A 20 -10.33 -2.53 -0.69
CA ALA A 20 -9.08 -2.97 -0.05
C ALA A 20 -7.80 -2.46 -0.76
N ASP A 21 -7.84 -2.14 -2.06
CA ASP A 21 -6.70 -1.55 -2.77
C ASP A 21 -6.29 -0.17 -2.26
N THR A 22 -7.15 0.51 -1.50
CA THR A 22 -6.79 1.76 -0.81
C THR A 22 -5.63 1.58 0.16
N GLU A 23 -5.44 0.38 0.72
CA GLU A 23 -4.32 0.02 1.60
C GLU A 23 -2.97 0.12 0.89
N TRP A 24 -2.96 0.00 -0.44
CA TRP A 24 -1.80 0.15 -1.32
C TRP A 24 -1.91 1.39 -2.22
N PHE A 25 -2.65 2.42 -1.80
CA PHE A 25 -2.82 3.67 -2.53
C PHE A 25 -3.52 3.54 -3.90
N GLY A 26 -4.11 2.38 -4.20
CA GLY A 26 -5.02 2.20 -5.33
C GLY A 26 -6.42 2.72 -5.00
N PHE A 27 -7.25 2.89 -6.03
CA PHE A 27 -8.64 3.29 -5.85
C PHE A 27 -9.52 2.84 -7.02
N LEU A 28 -10.81 3.17 -6.97
CA LEU A 28 -11.71 3.05 -8.11
C LEU A 28 -11.35 4.07 -9.20
N LYS A 29 -11.38 3.65 -10.47
CA LYS A 29 -11.26 4.60 -11.60
C LYS A 29 -12.35 5.68 -11.51
N THR A 30 -11.98 6.91 -11.86
CA THR A 30 -12.87 8.08 -11.77
C THR A 30 -14.16 7.88 -12.58
N GLY A 31 -15.30 8.21 -11.97
CA GLY A 31 -16.62 8.22 -12.63
C GLY A 31 -17.41 6.90 -12.55
N GLN A 32 -16.92 5.89 -11.81
CA GLN A 32 -17.57 4.60 -11.66
C GLN A 32 -17.14 3.90 -10.35
N ALA A 33 -17.76 2.77 -10.00
CA ALA A 33 -17.55 2.06 -8.72
C ALA A 33 -17.29 0.55 -8.86
N LYS A 34 -16.66 0.12 -9.96
CA LYS A 34 -16.43 -1.28 -10.31
C LYS A 34 -14.97 -1.60 -10.67
N GLU A 35 -14.37 -0.82 -11.55
CA GLU A 35 -12.99 -0.99 -11.99
C GLU A 35 -12.02 -0.30 -11.06
N MET A 36 -10.95 -1.01 -10.71
CA MET A 36 -9.86 -0.51 -9.90
C MET A 36 -8.77 0.10 -10.78
N GLU A 37 -8.03 1.05 -10.21
CA GLU A 37 -6.73 1.51 -10.66
C GLU A 37 -5.72 1.39 -9.51
N THR A 38 -4.52 0.95 -9.85
CA THR A 38 -3.38 0.90 -8.94
C THR A 38 -2.82 2.30 -8.69
N LEU A 39 -1.97 2.43 -7.67
CA LEU A 39 -1.21 3.66 -7.45
C LEU A 39 -0.52 4.12 -8.75
N GLN A 40 0.18 3.22 -9.45
CA GLN A 40 0.96 3.55 -10.65
C GLN A 40 0.10 3.99 -11.85
N GLU A 41 -1.16 3.58 -11.90
CA GLU A 41 -2.10 3.99 -12.93
C GLU A 41 -2.75 5.35 -12.64
N SER A 42 -2.78 5.77 -11.37
CA SER A 42 -3.42 7.00 -10.94
C SER A 42 -2.73 8.27 -11.45
N VAL A 43 -3.50 9.35 -11.59
CA VAL A 43 -2.96 10.70 -11.89
C VAL A 43 -2.01 11.17 -10.79
N LEU A 44 -2.28 10.81 -9.54
CA LEU A 44 -1.46 11.14 -8.37
C LEU A 44 0.00 10.72 -8.56
N TYR A 45 0.20 9.49 -9.06
CA TYR A 45 1.53 8.94 -9.32
C TYR A 45 2.12 9.45 -10.64
N LYS A 46 1.32 9.45 -11.72
CA LYS A 46 1.80 9.87 -13.05
C LYS A 46 2.31 11.31 -13.11
N GLU A 47 1.68 12.21 -12.34
CA GLU A 47 2.10 13.61 -12.22
C GLU A 47 2.99 13.86 -10.99
N ASP A 48 3.34 12.80 -10.25
CA ASP A 48 4.18 12.82 -9.05
C ASP A 48 3.77 13.87 -7.99
N ARG A 49 2.47 14.10 -7.82
CA ARG A 49 1.92 15.21 -7.00
C ARG A 49 2.33 15.15 -5.53
N LEU A 50 2.67 13.96 -5.03
CA LEU A 50 3.13 13.70 -3.67
C LEU A 50 4.57 13.17 -3.60
N GLY A 51 5.28 13.06 -4.72
CA GLY A 51 6.61 12.45 -4.76
C GLY A 51 6.61 10.91 -4.72
N LEU A 52 5.45 10.25 -4.88
CA LEU A 52 5.33 8.79 -4.81
C LEU A 52 6.06 8.09 -5.96
N ALA A 53 6.10 8.67 -7.16
CA ALA A 53 6.84 8.09 -8.28
C ALA A 53 8.36 8.25 -8.09
N ALA A 54 8.80 9.39 -7.55
CA ALA A 54 10.20 9.57 -7.16
C ALA A 54 10.62 8.59 -6.05
N MET A 55 9.75 8.36 -5.06
CA MET A 55 9.98 7.40 -3.99
C MET A 55 10.01 5.96 -4.49
N ASP A 56 9.09 5.57 -5.38
CA ASP A 56 9.05 4.23 -5.97
C ASP A 56 10.33 3.95 -6.77
N LYS A 57 10.73 4.91 -7.63
CA LYS A 57 12.00 4.85 -8.38
C LYS A 57 13.23 4.76 -7.47
N ALA A 58 13.18 5.37 -6.30
CA ALA A 58 14.23 5.30 -5.28
C ALA A 58 14.16 4.03 -4.41
N GLY A 59 13.23 3.11 -4.67
CA GLY A 59 13.04 1.87 -3.90
C GLY A 59 12.54 2.12 -2.48
N LYS A 60 11.83 3.22 -2.25
CA LYS A 60 11.34 3.61 -0.91
C LYS A 60 9.94 3.12 -0.60
N LEU A 61 9.11 2.86 -1.62
CA LEU A 61 7.81 2.24 -1.42
C LEU A 61 7.99 0.73 -1.18
N VAL A 62 7.35 0.21 -0.15
CA VAL A 62 7.37 -1.21 0.20
C VAL A 62 5.92 -1.67 0.30
N PHE A 63 5.54 -2.61 -0.56
CA PHE A 63 4.21 -3.21 -0.59
C PHE A 63 4.28 -4.60 0.03
N LEU A 64 3.65 -4.77 1.19
CA LEU A 64 3.54 -6.04 1.91
C LEU A 64 2.09 -6.49 1.92
N ALA A 65 1.86 -7.81 1.91
CA ALA A 65 0.54 -8.38 2.07
C ALA A 65 0.54 -9.40 3.22
N SER A 66 -0.54 -9.41 3.99
CA SER A 66 -0.83 -10.45 4.99
C SER A 66 -2.11 -11.17 4.61
N GLU A 67 -2.12 -12.49 4.80
CA GLU A 67 -3.35 -13.25 4.89
C GLU A 67 -4.08 -12.85 6.18
N GLY A 68 -5.40 -12.76 6.13
CA GLY A 68 -6.26 -12.31 7.22
C GLY A 68 -7.23 -11.20 6.81
N ASP A 69 -8.22 -11.00 7.68
CA ASP A 69 -9.12 -9.84 7.66
C ASP A 69 -8.39 -8.58 8.20
N HIS A 70 -9.10 -7.47 8.32
CA HIS A 70 -8.57 -6.17 8.74
C HIS A 70 -7.73 -6.26 10.03
N LEU A 71 -6.47 -5.82 9.94
CA LEU A 71 -5.48 -5.85 11.04
C LEU A 71 -5.17 -7.25 11.58
N GLN A 72 -5.57 -8.30 10.88
CA GLN A 72 -5.29 -9.67 11.25
C GLN A 72 -3.99 -10.15 10.60
N PHE A 73 -2.96 -10.36 11.43
CA PHE A 73 -1.71 -10.97 11.04
C PHE A 73 -1.12 -11.77 12.19
N THR A 74 -0.30 -12.77 11.89
CA THR A 74 0.36 -13.57 12.92
C THR A 74 1.59 -12.86 13.48
N ARG A 75 2.00 -13.26 14.69
CA ARG A 75 3.24 -12.75 15.29
C ARG A 75 4.46 -13.12 14.45
N GLU A 76 4.44 -14.30 13.85
CA GLU A 76 5.46 -14.80 12.95
C GLU A 76 5.59 -13.89 11.72
N TRP A 77 4.47 -13.53 11.10
CA TRP A 77 4.45 -12.60 9.96
C TRP A 77 4.96 -11.21 10.36
N PHE A 78 4.53 -10.68 11.51
CA PHE A 78 5.00 -9.39 12.02
C PHE A 78 6.53 -9.38 12.23
N ASN A 79 7.05 -10.41 12.90
CA ASN A 79 8.47 -10.52 13.20
C ASN A 79 9.31 -10.67 11.92
N ALA A 80 8.79 -11.36 10.91
CA ALA A 80 9.49 -11.56 9.64
C ALA A 80 9.47 -10.31 8.74
N ASN A 81 8.37 -9.55 8.70
CA ASN A 81 8.14 -8.51 7.70
C ASN A 81 8.23 -7.08 8.24
N LEU A 82 7.78 -6.82 9.47
CA LEU A 82 7.72 -5.47 10.04
C LEU A 82 8.84 -5.19 11.04
N LEU A 83 9.18 -6.15 11.90
CA LEU A 83 10.23 -5.96 12.90
C LEU A 83 11.61 -5.56 12.30
N PRO A 84 12.04 -6.06 11.13
CA PRO A 84 13.30 -5.63 10.50
C PRO A 84 13.31 -4.17 10.04
N LEU A 85 12.13 -3.55 9.84
CA LEU A 85 11.97 -2.17 9.37
C LEU A 85 11.97 -1.14 10.51
N LEU A 86 11.94 -1.61 11.76
CA LEU A 86 11.89 -0.78 12.97
C LEU A 86 13.24 -0.66 13.68
N ARG A 87 14.29 -1.28 13.14
CA ARG A 87 15.61 -1.40 13.76
C ARG A 87 16.65 -0.54 13.06
#